data_AF-A0A929HQJ9-F1
#
_entry.id   AF-A0A929HQJ9-F1
#
_cell.length_a   1.000
_cell.length_b   1.000
_cell.length_c   1.000
_cell.angle_alpha   90.00
_cell.angle_beta   90.00
_cell.angle_gamma   90.00
#
_symmetry.space_group_name_H-M   'P 1'
#
loop_
_entity.id
_entity.type
_entity.pdbx_description
1 polymer ?
#
loop_
_entity_poly.entity_id
_entity_poly.type
_entity_poly.pdbx_seq_one_letter_code
_entity_poly.pdbx_strand_id
1 'polypeptide(L)'
;MIQFKSTQDLQQLASNDPAYPIIKQLTQDLIEAYTAPGHPYIPEDYGWVVLIEEGDVERVLTEIWDDWKLTDIPWEGAVMQGDFINAIFLANDDFGISFVIPNADWVQGKLRETLDEILEY
;
A
#
# COMPACT_ATOMS: atom_id res chain seq x y z
N MET A 1 2.47 9.27 4.88
CA MET A 1 2.35 7.84 4.53
C MET A 1 3.11 7.03 5.55
N ILE A 2 2.54 5.91 5.96
CA ILE A 2 3.13 5.01 6.94
C ILE A 2 3.53 3.73 6.23
N GLN A 3 4.77 3.25 6.44
CA GLN A 3 5.29 2.04 5.80
C GLN A 3 5.30 0.87 6.78
N PHE A 4 4.89 -0.30 6.32
CA PHE A 4 4.82 -1.54 7.09
C PHE A 4 5.68 -2.61 6.42
N LYS A 5 6.95 -2.65 6.83
CA LYS A 5 7.96 -3.58 6.32
C LYS A 5 8.05 -4.85 7.17
N SER A 6 7.42 -4.87 8.34
CA SER A 6 7.39 -5.99 9.26
C SER A 6 6.13 -5.96 10.12
N THR A 7 5.82 -7.06 10.81
CA THR A 7 4.71 -7.08 11.77
C THR A 7 4.93 -6.17 12.99
N GLN A 8 6.17 -5.76 13.27
CA GLN A 8 6.46 -4.81 14.35
C GLN A 8 6.00 -3.39 14.00
N ASP A 9 6.01 -3.05 12.70
CA ASP A 9 5.60 -1.75 12.20
C ASP A 9 4.12 -1.47 12.43
N LEU A 10 3.31 -2.50 12.74
CA LEU A 10 1.91 -2.36 13.17
C LEU A 10 1.77 -1.49 14.44
N GLN A 11 2.84 -1.35 15.24
CA GLN A 11 2.85 -0.46 16.41
C GLN A 11 2.76 1.03 16.03
N GLN A 12 2.98 1.39 14.77
CA GLN A 12 2.78 2.75 14.26
C GLN A 12 1.29 3.13 14.23
N LEU A 13 0.39 2.15 14.22
CA LEU A 13 -1.05 2.35 14.29
C LEU A 13 -1.58 2.05 15.68
N ALA A 14 -2.59 2.81 16.10
CA ALA A 14 -3.38 2.42 17.25
C ALA A 14 -4.16 1.14 16.92
N SER A 15 -4.33 0.24 17.90
CA SER A 15 -5.04 -1.03 17.68
C SER A 15 -6.53 -0.87 17.35
N ASN A 16 -7.09 0.32 17.57
CA ASN A 16 -8.46 0.69 17.21
C ASN A 16 -8.53 1.55 15.93
N ASP A 17 -7.41 1.75 15.24
CA ASP A 17 -7.40 2.43 13.95
C ASP A 17 -8.19 1.60 12.92
N PRO A 18 -9.10 2.21 12.14
CA PRO A 18 -9.88 1.48 11.12
C PRO A 18 -9.03 0.75 10.09
N ALA A 19 -7.81 1.23 9.78
CA ALA A 19 -6.89 0.60 8.84
C ALA A 19 -6.13 -0.59 9.46
N TYR A 20 -6.11 -0.72 10.80
CA TYR A 20 -5.32 -1.74 11.48
C TYR A 20 -5.60 -3.16 11.01
N PRO A 21 -6.87 -3.62 10.84
CA PRO A 21 -7.15 -4.99 10.43
C PRO A 21 -6.63 -5.30 9.02
N ILE A 22 -6.84 -4.40 8.06
CA ILE A 22 -6.41 -4.60 6.67
C ILE A 22 -4.89 -4.53 6.53
N ILE A 23 -4.24 -3.55 7.16
CA ILE A 23 -2.77 -3.43 7.16
C ILE A 23 -2.14 -4.67 7.79
N LYS A 24 -2.67 -5.13 8.92
CA LYS A 24 -2.19 -6.35 9.59
C LYS A 24 -2.30 -7.56 8.67
N GLN A 25 -3.46 -7.77 8.06
CA GLN A 25 -3.70 -8.92 7.18
C GLN A 25 -2.73 -8.90 5.98
N LEU A 26 -2.67 -7.79 5.24
CA LEU A 26 -1.82 -7.66 4.05
C LEU A 26 -0.34 -7.81 4.39
N THR A 27 0.11 -7.24 5.51
CA THR A 27 1.51 -7.37 5.95
C THR A 27 1.85 -8.82 6.30
N GLN A 28 0.95 -9.53 6.98
CA GLN A 28 1.13 -10.93 7.32
C GLN A 28 1.15 -11.81 6.08
N ASP A 29 0.18 -11.64 5.18
CA ASP A 29 0.07 -12.43 3.95
C ASP A 29 1.31 -12.26 3.07
N LEU A 30 1.80 -11.02 2.92
CA LEU A 30 3.01 -10.74 2.15
C LEU A 30 4.25 -11.44 2.76
N ILE A 31 4.44 -11.32 4.07
CA ILE A 31 5.57 -11.97 4.76
C ILE A 31 5.48 -13.49 4.63
N GLU A 32 4.30 -14.07 4.82
CA GLU A 32 4.08 -15.51 4.74
C GLU A 32 4.31 -16.05 3.32
N ALA A 33 3.87 -15.31 2.30
CA ALA A 33 4.05 -15.70 0.89
C ALA A 33 5.53 -15.81 0.47
N TYR A 34 6.39 -14.95 1.02
CA TYR A 34 7.80 -14.86 0.63
C TYR A 34 8.78 -15.39 1.69
N THR A 35 8.27 -16.00 2.77
CA THR A 35 9.10 -16.68 3.78
C THR A 35 9.14 -18.19 3.55
N ALA A 36 10.33 -18.75 3.39
CA ALA A 36 10.57 -20.18 3.31
C ALA A 36 11.80 -20.60 4.14
N PRO A 37 12.01 -21.91 4.42
CA PRO A 37 13.18 -22.37 5.15
C PRO A 37 14.50 -21.93 4.50
N GLY A 38 15.29 -21.12 5.20
CA GLY A 38 16.55 -20.56 4.70
C GLY A 38 16.38 -19.32 3.79
N HIS A 39 15.16 -18.83 3.64
CA HIS A 39 14.81 -17.70 2.79
C HIS A 39 13.84 -16.78 3.53
N PRO A 40 14.35 -15.88 4.39
CA PRO A 40 13.50 -14.94 5.10
C PRO A 40 12.92 -13.90 4.13
N TYR A 41 11.73 -13.41 4.41
CA TYR A 41 11.21 -12.23 3.73
C TYR A 41 12.13 -11.02 3.96
N ILE A 42 12.50 -10.35 2.87
CA ILE A 42 13.29 -9.12 2.82
C ILE A 42 12.44 -8.06 2.13
N PRO A 43 11.99 -7.00 2.82
CA PRO A 43 11.12 -5.97 2.23
C PRO A 43 11.73 -5.29 1.01
N GLU A 44 13.05 -5.09 1.01
CA GLU A 44 13.76 -4.47 -0.12
C GLU A 44 13.76 -5.35 -1.38
N ASP A 45 13.56 -6.66 -1.25
CA ASP A 45 13.50 -7.60 -2.36
C ASP A 45 12.05 -7.84 -2.82
N TYR A 46 11.08 -7.88 -1.88
CA TYR A 46 9.69 -8.28 -2.16
C TYR A 46 8.66 -7.15 -2.09
N GLY A 47 9.06 -5.97 -1.63
CA GLY A 47 8.20 -4.83 -1.39
C GLY A 47 7.54 -4.86 0.00
N TRP A 48 6.47 -4.09 0.20
CA TRP A 48 5.82 -3.91 1.50
C TRP A 48 4.44 -3.26 1.40
N VAL A 49 3.77 -3.08 2.53
CA VAL A 49 2.45 -2.40 2.60
C VAL A 49 2.64 -0.95 3.04
N VAL A 50 1.87 -0.02 2.47
CA VAL A 50 1.84 1.38 2.89
C VAL A 50 0.41 1.85 3.14
N LEU A 51 0.23 2.68 4.15
CA LEU A 51 -1.02 3.42 4.39
C LEU A 51 -0.86 4.86 3.91
N ILE A 52 -1.77 5.29 3.04
CA ILE A 52 -1.82 6.65 2.51
C ILE A 52 -2.66 7.54 3.42
N GLU A 53 -2.14 8.73 3.67
CA GLU A 53 -2.78 9.80 4.44
C GLU A 53 -3.09 10.99 3.52
N GLU A 54 -4.03 11.85 3.92
CA GLU A 54 -4.47 13.00 3.12
C GLU A 54 -3.29 13.89 2.64
N GLY A 55 -2.28 14.08 3.49
CA GLY A 55 -1.09 14.86 3.16
C GLY A 55 -0.18 14.26 2.09
N ASP A 56 -0.40 13.01 1.69
CA ASP A 56 0.42 12.31 0.70
C ASP A 56 -0.04 12.52 -0.75
N VAL A 57 -1.29 12.96 -0.97
CA VAL A 57 -1.90 13.01 -2.31
C VAL A 57 -1.14 13.92 -3.27
N GLU A 58 -0.75 15.11 -2.80
CA GLU A 58 -0.22 16.16 -3.66
C GLU A 58 1.31 16.30 -3.60
N ARG A 59 1.97 15.55 -2.72
CA ARG A 59 3.43 15.61 -2.55
C ARG A 59 4.11 14.51 -3.34
N VAL A 60 5.40 14.72 -3.59
CA VAL A 60 6.28 13.63 -4.06
C VAL A 60 6.48 12.65 -2.91
N LEU A 61 6.38 11.36 -3.20
CA LEU A 61 6.58 10.27 -2.26
C LEU A 61 8.07 9.90 -2.20
N THR A 62 8.88 10.87 -1.73
CA THR A 62 10.35 10.81 -1.65
C THR A 62 10.91 9.64 -0.85
N GLU A 63 10.08 8.99 -0.06
CA GLU A 63 10.43 7.80 0.70
C GLU A 63 10.49 6.53 -0.16
N ILE A 64 9.94 6.57 -1.40
CA ILE A 64 10.01 5.47 -2.39
C ILE A 64 10.63 5.96 -3.69
N TRP A 65 10.24 7.14 -4.19
CA TRP A 65 10.63 7.66 -5.50
C TRP A 65 11.12 9.11 -5.42
N ASP A 66 12.08 9.48 -6.27
CA ASP A 66 12.64 10.83 -6.27
C ASP A 66 11.68 11.91 -6.79
N ASP A 67 10.74 11.55 -7.68
CA ASP A 67 9.92 12.52 -8.42
C ASP A 67 8.44 12.14 -8.62
N TRP A 68 7.98 11.00 -8.10
CA TRP A 68 6.59 10.53 -8.31
C TRP A 68 5.64 10.95 -7.18
N LYS A 69 4.46 11.42 -7.57
CA LYS A 69 3.28 11.52 -6.70
C LYS A 69 2.41 10.27 -6.84
N LEU A 70 1.36 10.15 -6.00
CA LEU A 70 0.37 9.06 -6.13
C LEU A 70 -0.26 8.98 -7.53
N THR A 71 -0.46 10.12 -8.20
CA THR A 71 -1.06 10.18 -9.55
C THR A 71 -0.14 9.73 -10.67
N ASP A 72 1.15 9.51 -10.38
CA ASP A 72 2.16 9.13 -11.37
C ASP A 72 2.46 7.62 -11.31
N ILE A 73 1.97 6.93 -10.28
CA ILE A 73 2.21 5.51 -10.07
C ILE A 73 1.49 4.70 -11.16
N PRO A 74 2.22 3.83 -11.90
CA PRO A 74 1.61 2.92 -12.86
C PRO A 74 1.01 1.73 -12.11
N TRP A 75 -0.22 1.90 -11.64
CA TRP A 75 -0.94 0.86 -10.91
C TRP A 75 -1.14 -0.40 -11.76
N GLU A 76 -0.92 -1.57 -11.14
CA GLU A 76 -1.21 -2.88 -11.75
C GLU A 76 -2.69 -3.24 -11.59
N GLY A 77 -3.30 -2.84 -10.48
CA GLY A 77 -4.71 -3.07 -10.19
C GLY A 77 -5.12 -2.51 -8.84
N ALA A 78 -6.42 -2.45 -8.58
CA ALA A 78 -6.95 -2.06 -7.28
C ALA A 78 -8.18 -2.90 -6.90
N VAL A 79 -8.36 -3.13 -5.60
CA VAL A 79 -9.54 -3.81 -5.08
C VAL A 79 -10.14 -3.02 -3.91
N MET A 80 -11.47 -2.92 -3.88
CA MET A 80 -12.19 -2.33 -2.75
C MET A 80 -12.26 -3.33 -1.58
N GLN A 81 -11.86 -2.90 -0.39
CA GLN A 81 -11.91 -3.69 0.84
C GLN A 81 -12.49 -2.86 1.98
N GLY A 82 -13.81 -2.92 2.15
CA GLY A 82 -14.53 -2.09 3.11
C GLY A 82 -14.44 -0.61 2.74
N ASP A 83 -13.93 0.22 3.65
CA ASP A 83 -13.74 1.66 3.46
C ASP A 83 -12.34 2.01 2.92
N PHE A 84 -11.63 1.04 2.32
CA PHE A 84 -10.29 1.21 1.78
C PHE A 84 -10.19 0.65 0.37
N ILE A 85 -9.35 1.29 -0.44
CA ILE A 85 -8.91 0.81 -1.73
C ILE A 85 -7.50 0.25 -1.52
N ASN A 86 -7.28 -1.03 -1.85
CA ASN A 86 -5.94 -1.59 -1.91
C ASN A 86 -5.46 -1.58 -3.37
N ALA A 87 -4.56 -0.65 -3.71
CA ALA A 87 -3.97 -0.52 -5.03
C ALA A 87 -2.55 -1.10 -5.05
N ILE A 88 -2.20 -1.81 -6.12
CA ILE A 88 -0.92 -2.51 -6.23
C ILE A 88 -0.03 -1.81 -7.26
N PHE A 89 1.21 -1.57 -6.88
CA PHE A 89 2.30 -1.28 -7.81
C PHE A 89 3.25 -2.48 -7.86
N LEU A 90 3.61 -2.93 -9.07
CA LEU A 90 4.63 -3.96 -9.29
C LEU A 90 5.82 -3.33 -10.02
N ALA A 91 7.01 -3.38 -9.42
CA ALA A 91 8.23 -2.93 -10.08
C ALA A 91 8.83 -4.01 -10.98
N ASN A 92 8.64 -5.27 -10.59
CA ASN A 92 9.09 -6.47 -11.30
C ASN A 92 8.32 -7.70 -10.76
N ASP A 93 8.72 -8.91 -11.18
CA ASP A 93 8.06 -10.16 -10.82
C ASP A 93 8.09 -10.49 -9.32
N ASP A 94 9.04 -9.92 -8.57
CA ASP A 94 9.27 -10.21 -7.16
C ASP A 94 8.92 -9.03 -6.24
N PHE A 95 9.06 -7.78 -6.71
CA PHE A 95 8.89 -6.57 -5.91
C PHE A 95 7.54 -5.89 -6.16
N GLY A 96 6.71 -5.80 -5.12
CA GLY A 96 5.41 -5.12 -5.17
C GLY A 96 5.07 -4.33 -3.92
N ILE A 97 4.49 -3.14 -4.09
CA ILE A 97 4.01 -2.32 -2.98
C ILE A 97 2.49 -2.29 -2.99
N SER A 98 1.88 -2.65 -1.86
CA SER A 98 0.43 -2.56 -1.64
C SER A 98 0.11 -1.24 -0.96
N PHE A 99 -0.66 -0.41 -1.64
CA PHE A 99 -1.12 0.90 -1.18
C PHE A 99 -2.52 0.78 -0.63
N VAL A 100 -2.65 0.87 0.69
CA VAL A 100 -3.94 1.00 1.37
C VAL A 100 -4.32 2.47 1.41
N ILE A 101 -5.35 2.83 0.65
CA ILE A 101 -5.84 4.19 0.47
C ILE A 101 -7.25 4.27 1.05
N PRO A 102 -7.51 5.08 2.10
CA PRO A 102 -8.87 5.30 2.59
C PRO A 102 -9.80 5.77 1.47
N ASN A 103 -10.99 5.18 1.36
CA ASN A 103 -12.06 5.65 0.48
C ASN A 103 -12.72 6.90 1.09
N ALA A 104 -11.97 8.00 1.14
CA ALA A 104 -12.36 9.25 1.80
C ALA A 104 -12.52 10.39 0.79
N ASP A 105 -13.23 11.46 1.20
CA ASP A 105 -13.56 12.60 0.33
C ASP A 105 -12.34 13.34 -0.25
N TRP A 106 -11.17 13.22 0.38
CA TRP A 106 -9.93 13.80 -0.11
C TRP A 106 -9.27 12.97 -1.23
N VAL A 107 -9.70 11.73 -1.46
CA VAL A 107 -9.32 10.93 -2.63
C VAL A 107 -10.23 11.32 -3.79
N GLN A 108 -9.82 12.36 -4.51
CA GLN A 108 -10.60 12.98 -5.57
C GLN A 108 -9.75 13.34 -6.79
N GLY A 109 -10.41 13.84 -7.84
CA GLY A 109 -9.77 14.24 -9.08
C GLY A 109 -9.04 13.09 -9.78
N LYS A 110 -7.88 13.38 -10.38
CA LYS A 110 -7.13 12.41 -11.18
C LYS A 110 -6.81 11.12 -10.44
N LEU A 111 -6.43 11.19 -9.16
CA LEU A 111 -6.14 9.99 -8.36
C LEU A 111 -7.37 9.08 -8.29
N ARG A 112 -8.54 9.65 -7.99
CA ARG A 112 -9.78 8.88 -7.90
C ARG A 112 -10.20 8.30 -9.24
N GLU A 113 -10.15 9.10 -10.29
CA GLU A 113 -10.47 8.68 -11.65
C GLU A 113 -9.61 7.47 -12.06
N THR A 114 -8.29 7.54 -11.85
CA THR A 114 -7.38 6.44 -12.15
C THR A 114 -7.66 5.19 -11.32
N LEU A 115 -7.92 5.32 -10.02
CA LEU A 115 -8.24 4.18 -9.17
C LEU A 115 -9.56 3.53 -9.59
N ASP A 116 -10.59 4.30 -9.93
CA ASP A 116 -11.90 3.79 -10.36
C ASP A 116 -11.85 3.01 -11.68
N GLU A 117 -10.96 3.38 -12.59
CA GLU A 117 -10.77 2.68 -13.87
C GLU A 117 -10.22 1.26 -13.70
N ILE A 118 -9.46 1.02 -12.63
CA ILE A 118 -8.77 -0.25 -12.35
C ILE A 118 -9.37 -1.01 -11.16
N LEU A 119 -10.45 -0.48 -10.57
CA LEU A 119 -11.03 -1.00 -9.34
C LEU A 119 -11.89 -2.24 -9.61
N GLU A 120 -11.55 -3.33 -8.91
CA GLU A 120 -12.39 -4.53 -8.80
C GLU A 120 -13.20 -4.51 -7.49
N TYR A 121 -14.42 -5.06 -7.54
CA TYR A 121 -15.38 -5.13 -6.43
C TYR A 121 -15.54 -6.55 -5.89
#